data_AF-A0A926YEB5-F1
#
_entry.id   AF-A0A926YEB5-F1
#
_cell.length_a   1.000
_cell.length_b   1.000
_cell.length_c   1.000
_cell.angle_alpha   90.00
_cell.angle_beta   90.00
_cell.angle_gamma   90.00
#
_symmetry.space_group_name_H-M   'P 1'
#
loop_
_entity.id
_entity.type
_entity.pdbx_description
1 polymer ?
#
loop_
_entity_poly.entity_id
_entity_poly.type
_entity_poly.pdbx_seq_one_letter_code
_entity_poly.pdbx_strand_id
1 'polypeptide(L)'
;MKRIPLLKFGAGFGVLLGLTLGSVEPAFSLPPAEEIPEEILRTEIFTEARSPVDGKPLTAAEYAELKAQLETGPTPRLSSEVRHVIFQLRVRRLIRTIIPFNIVP
;
A
#
# COMPACT_ATOMS: atom_id res chain seq x y z
N MET A 1 49.92 -15.39 32.52
CA MET A 1 48.59 -14.84 32.16
C MET A 1 48.68 -13.32 32.10
N LYS A 2 48.56 -12.72 30.91
CA LYS A 2 48.72 -11.28 30.67
C LYS A 2 47.34 -10.61 30.81
N ARG A 3 47.10 -9.82 31.87
CA ARG A 3 45.83 -9.10 32.07
C ARG A 3 45.83 -7.85 31.18
N ILE A 4 44.95 -7.81 30.19
CA ILE A 4 44.75 -6.64 29.32
C ILE A 4 43.95 -5.60 30.13
N PRO A 5 44.37 -4.32 30.20
CA PRO A 5 43.66 -3.32 31.00
C PRO A 5 42.36 -2.89 30.32
N LEU A 6 41.24 -3.11 31.03
CA LEU A 6 39.86 -2.79 30.66
C LEU A 6 39.64 -1.31 30.24
N LEU A 7 40.55 -0.42 30.67
CA LEU A 7 40.52 1.01 30.36
C LEU A 7 40.67 1.33 28.86
N LYS A 8 41.32 0.46 28.08
CA LYS A 8 41.50 0.68 26.63
C LYS A 8 40.23 0.42 25.81
N PHE A 9 39.26 -0.31 26.35
CA PHE A 9 37.98 -0.58 25.67
C PHE A 9 37.01 0.61 25.78
N GLY A 10 36.98 1.31 26.91
CA GLY A 10 36.06 2.43 27.14
C GLY A 10 36.35 3.67 26.29
N ALA A 11 37.63 4.00 26.10
CA ALA A 11 38.03 5.17 25.30
C ALA A 11 37.71 5.00 23.81
N GLY A 12 37.90 3.80 23.25
CA GLY A 12 37.56 3.51 21.86
C GLY A 12 36.05 3.56 21.58
N PHE A 13 35.24 3.06 22.52
CA PHE A 13 33.79 3.06 22.38
C PHE A 13 33.20 4.48 22.46
N GLY A 14 33.70 5.34 23.36
CA GLY A 14 33.24 6.72 23.47
C GLY A 14 33.55 7.58 22.24
N VAL A 15 34.73 7.39 21.65
CA VAL A 15 35.12 8.09 20.40
C VAL A 15 34.30 7.59 19.20
N LEU A 16 34.05 6.28 19.11
CA LEU A 16 33.23 5.70 18.05
C LEU A 16 31.77 6.16 18.15
N LEU A 17 31.19 6.19 19.35
CA LEU A 17 29.83 6.66 19.58
C LEU A 17 29.68 8.16 19.28
N GLY A 18 30.65 8.97 19.70
CA GLY A 18 30.68 10.41 19.44
C GLY A 18 30.78 10.76 17.96
N LEU A 19 31.53 9.98 17.17
CA LEU A 19 31.60 10.14 15.72
C LEU A 19 30.29 9.76 15.02
N THR A 20 29.56 8.76 15.51
CA THR A 20 28.27 8.33 14.89
C THR A 20 27.11 9.29 15.18
N LEU A 21 27.14 10.03 16.29
CA LEU A 21 26.07 10.95 16.67
C LEU A 21 26.20 12.34 16.03
N GLY A 22 27.39 12.70 15.52
CA GLY A 22 27.64 13.99 14.87
C GLY A 22 27.13 14.11 13.44
N SER A 23 26.77 12.98 12.81
CA SER A 23 26.27 12.92 11.43
C SER A 23 24.74 12.88 11.40
N VAL A 24 24.11 13.93 11.93
CA VAL A 24 22.67 14.15 11.68
C VAL A 24 22.59 15.09 10.49
N GLU A 25 22.43 14.52 9.30
CA GLU A 25 22.05 15.31 8.14
C GLU A 25 20.63 15.85 8.35
N PRO A 26 20.37 17.14 8.04
CA PRO A 26 19.02 17.68 8.11
C PRO A 26 18.16 16.96 7.07
N ALA A 27 17.22 16.14 7.54
CA ALA A 27 16.18 15.55 6.70
C ALA A 27 15.24 16.67 6.21
N PHE A 28 15.50 17.22 5.03
CA PHE A 28 14.54 18.04 4.32
C PHE A 28 13.48 17.12 3.72
N SER A 29 12.38 16.93 4.44
CA SER A 29 11.22 16.15 3.99
C SER A 29 10.15 17.01 3.33
N LEU A 30 10.49 18.21 2.86
CA LEU A 30 9.54 19.01 2.09
C LEU A 30 9.34 18.33 0.74
N PRO A 31 8.09 18.09 0.31
CA PRO A 31 7.81 17.57 -1.01
C PRO A 31 8.40 18.53 -2.08
N PRO A 32 8.82 18.00 -3.24
CA PRO A 32 9.30 18.83 -4.34
C PRO A 32 8.29 19.93 -4.70
N ALA A 33 8.77 21.12 -5.05
CA ALA A 33 7.91 22.28 -5.30
C ALA A 33 6.94 22.10 -6.49
N GLU A 34 7.25 21.15 -7.38
CA GLU A 34 6.39 20.74 -8.48
C GLU A 34 5.25 19.80 -8.06
N GLU A 35 5.25 19.24 -6.85
CA GLU A 35 4.19 18.36 -6.35
C GLU A 35 2.97 19.17 -5.90
N ILE A 36 1.82 18.88 -6.50
CA ILE A 36 0.55 19.52 -6.15
C ILE A 36 0.17 19.05 -4.73
N PRO A 37 -0.05 19.97 -3.77
CA PRO A 37 -0.49 19.62 -2.43
C PRO A 37 -1.76 18.78 -2.44
N GLU A 38 -1.84 17.80 -1.54
CA GLU A 38 -3.03 16.94 -1.41
C GLU A 38 -4.30 17.76 -1.15
N GLU A 39 -4.20 18.88 -0.46
CA GLU A 39 -5.32 19.78 -0.20
C GLU A 39 -5.92 20.34 -1.49
N ILE A 40 -5.08 20.61 -2.50
CA ILE A 40 -5.53 21.06 -3.82
C ILE A 40 -6.21 19.90 -4.55
N LEU A 41 -5.59 18.71 -4.57
CA LEU A 41 -6.16 17.51 -5.19
C LEU A 41 -7.51 17.10 -4.59
N ARG A 42 -7.72 17.32 -3.28
CA ARG A 42 -9.01 17.07 -2.62
C ARG A 42 -10.10 18.07 -3.01
N THR A 43 -9.71 19.26 -3.46
CA THR A 43 -10.64 20.29 -3.94
C THR A 43 -10.86 20.26 -5.46
N GLU A 44 -10.04 19.50 -6.19
CA GLU A 44 -10.24 19.26 -7.62
C GLU A 44 -11.54 18.48 -7.83
N ILE A 45 -12.55 19.16 -8.35
CA ILE A 45 -13.78 18.52 -8.80
C ILE A 45 -13.41 17.80 -10.11
N PHE A 46 -13.33 16.47 -10.05
CA PHE A 46 -13.17 15.64 -11.24
C PHE A 46 -14.35 15.87 -12.19
N THR A 47 -14.17 16.76 -13.17
CA THR A 47 -15.15 17.08 -14.21
C THR A 47 -15.24 15.98 -15.27
N GLU A 48 -14.16 15.21 -15.43
CA GLU A 48 -14.08 14.04 -16.28
C GLU A 48 -14.33 12.78 -15.45
N ALA A 49 -15.50 12.18 -15.63
CA ALA A 49 -15.75 10.84 -15.12
C ALA A 49 -15.16 9.82 -16.11
N ARG A 50 -14.68 8.67 -15.63
CA ARG A 50 -14.37 7.54 -16.52
C ARG A 50 -15.49 6.53 -16.48
N SER A 51 -15.83 5.94 -17.62
CA SER A 51 -16.80 4.85 -17.69
C SER A 51 -16.34 3.69 -16.81
N PRO A 52 -17.16 3.19 -15.86
CA PRO A 52 -16.83 2.04 -15.03
C PRO A 52 -16.75 0.72 -15.82
N VAL A 53 -17.18 0.72 -17.08
CA VAL A 53 -17.17 -0.46 -17.97
C VAL A 53 -15.92 -0.44 -18.87
N ASP A 54 -15.62 0.70 -19.50
CA ASP A 54 -14.61 0.79 -20.57
C ASP A 54 -13.42 1.71 -20.26
N GLY A 55 -13.46 2.45 -19.14
CA GLY A 55 -12.40 3.38 -18.75
C GLY A 55 -12.24 4.63 -19.63
N LYS A 56 -13.15 4.84 -20.60
CA LYS A 56 -13.18 6.01 -21.49
C LYS A 56 -13.59 7.28 -20.74
N PRO A 57 -13.08 8.46 -21.13
CA PRO A 57 -13.54 9.74 -20.57
C PRO A 57 -15.02 9.96 -20.93
N LEU A 58 -15.78 10.42 -19.95
CA LEU A 58 -17.22 10.56 -19.98
C LEU A 58 -17.59 11.85 -19.22
N THR A 59 -18.59 12.58 -19.70
CA THR A 59 -19.05 13.79 -19.02
C THR A 59 -19.82 13.44 -17.75
N ALA A 60 -19.90 14.37 -16.79
CA ALA A 60 -20.61 14.15 -15.52
C ALA A 60 -22.11 13.79 -15.72
N ALA A 61 -22.76 14.34 -16.74
CA ALA A 61 -24.16 14.04 -17.05
C ALA A 61 -24.34 12.61 -17.58
N GLU A 62 -23.51 12.22 -18.55
CA GLU A 62 -23.50 10.84 -19.10
C GLU A 62 -23.16 9.82 -18.00
N TYR A 63 -22.31 10.18 -17.03
CA TYR A 63 -21.97 9.30 -15.91
C TYR A 63 -23.15 9.09 -14.98
N ALA A 64 -23.91 10.16 -14.67
CA ALA A 64 -25.10 10.07 -13.85
C ALA A 64 -26.17 9.19 -14.51
N GLU A 65 -26.37 9.32 -15.82
CA GLU A 65 -27.29 8.48 -16.58
C GLU A 65 -26.83 7.01 -16.61
N LEU A 66 -25.55 6.75 -16.89
CA LEU A 66 -24.99 5.39 -16.89
C LEU A 66 -25.12 4.72 -15.52
N LYS A 67 -24.85 5.47 -14.46
CA LYS A 67 -24.98 4.99 -13.08
C LYS A 67 -26.44 4.65 -12.76
N ALA A 68 -27.40 5.51 -13.13
CA ALA A 68 -28.82 5.23 -12.95
C ALA A 68 -29.25 3.95 -13.69
N GLN A 69 -28.74 3.72 -14.90
CA GLN A 69 -28.98 2.48 -15.65
C GLN A 69 -28.40 1.24 -14.96
N LEU A 70 -27.17 1.35 -14.42
CA LEU A 70 -26.51 0.24 -13.71
C LEU A 70 -27.18 -0.09 -12.38
N GLU A 71 -27.72 0.89 -11.66
CA GLU A 71 -28.43 0.69 -10.40
C GLU A 71 -29.82 0.08 -10.58
N THR A 72 -30.48 0.36 -11.70
CA THR A 72 -31.82 -0.16 -12.00
C THR A 72 -31.77 -1.58 -12.58
N GLY A 73 -30.59 -2.05 -12.99
CA GLY A 73 -30.38 -3.37 -13.56
C GLY A 73 -30.32 -4.49 -12.51
N PRO A 74 -30.65 -5.75 -12.88
CA PRO A 74 -30.42 -6.89 -12.00
C PRO A 74 -28.92 -7.00 -11.69
N THR A 75 -28.57 -7.16 -10.41
CA THR A 75 -27.16 -7.32 -10.00
C THR A 75 -26.52 -8.44 -10.82
N PRO A 76 -25.40 -8.18 -11.53
CA PRO A 76 -24.78 -9.16 -12.38
C PRO A 76 -24.41 -10.39 -11.56
N ARG A 77 -24.99 -11.54 -11.90
CA ARG A 77 -24.65 -12.81 -11.26
C ARG A 77 -23.25 -13.20 -11.71
N LEU A 78 -22.34 -13.42 -10.76
CA LEU A 78 -21.02 -13.98 -11.05
C LEU A 78 -21.17 -15.26 -11.88
N SER A 79 -20.33 -15.42 -12.90
CA SER A 79 -20.28 -16.65 -13.70
C SER A 79 -20.04 -17.86 -12.80
N SER A 80 -20.54 -19.02 -13.22
CA SER A 80 -20.35 -20.28 -12.48
C SER A 80 -18.87 -20.58 -12.25
N GLU A 81 -18.02 -20.28 -13.24
CA GLU A 81 -16.56 -20.43 -13.17
C GLU A 81 -15.94 -19.56 -12.08
N VAL A 82 -16.24 -18.26 -12.05
CA VAL A 82 -15.70 -17.35 -11.02
C VAL A 82 -16.17 -17.76 -9.63
N ARG A 83 -17.43 -18.19 -9.49
CA ARG A 83 -17.95 -18.70 -8.21
C ARG A 83 -17.18 -19.95 -7.75
N HIS A 84 -16.86 -20.84 -8.68
CA HIS A 84 -16.10 -22.05 -8.39
C HIS A 84 -14.65 -21.73 -7.96
N VAL A 85 -13.99 -20.80 -8.65
CA VAL A 85 -12.65 -20.32 -8.27
C VAL A 85 -12.66 -19.70 -6.87
N ILE A 86 -13.63 -18.82 -6.58
CA ILE A 86 -13.78 -18.22 -5.24
C ILE A 86 -13.96 -19.30 -4.17
N PHE A 87 -14.76 -20.34 -4.46
CA PHE A 87 -14.95 -21.46 -3.54
C PHE A 87 -13.63 -22.21 -3.25
N GLN A 88 -12.86 -22.55 -4.30
CA GLN A 88 -11.56 -23.21 -4.14
C GLN A 88 -10.58 -22.36 -3.31
N LEU A 89 -10.54 -21.04 -3.54
CA LEU A 89 -9.70 -20.11 -2.77
C LEU A 89 -10.09 -20.09 -1.29
N ARG A 90 -11.40 -20.12 -0.98
CA ARG A 90 -11.88 -20.20 0.41
C ARG A 90 -11.48 -21.52 1.07
N VAL A 91 -11.61 -22.64 0.37
CA VAL A 91 -11.19 -23.97 0.87
C VAL A 91 -9.67 -23.98 1.13
N ARG A 92 -8.87 -23.49 0.17
CA ARG A 92 -7.42 -23.37 0.33
C ARG A 92 -7.05 -22.51 1.54
N ARG A 93 -7.74 -21.38 1.73
CA ARG A 93 -7.53 -20.50 2.89
C ARG A 93 -7.87 -21.22 4.19
N LEU A 94 -9.00 -21.93 4.25
CA LEU A 94 -9.43 -22.70 5.42
C LEU A 94 -8.40 -23.79 5.79
N ILE A 95 -7.94 -24.56 4.81
CA ILE A 95 -6.92 -25.59 5.01
C ILE A 95 -5.63 -24.97 5.56
N ARG A 96 -5.17 -23.84 4.98
CA ARG A 96 -3.98 -23.12 5.46
C ARG A 96 -4.15 -22.53 6.86
N THR A 97 -5.37 -22.18 7.26
CA THR A 97 -5.66 -21.67 8.61
C THR A 97 -5.72 -22.79 9.66
N ILE A 98 -6.30 -23.95 9.32
CA ILE A 98 -6.47 -25.07 10.27
C ILE A 98 -5.21 -25.92 10.40
N ILE A 99 -4.43 -26.07 9.32
CA ILE A 99 -3.19 -26.84 9.34
C ILE A 99 -2.02 -25.86 9.49
N PRO A 100 -1.46 -25.67 10.71
CA PRO A 100 -0.41 -24.69 10.97
C PRO A 100 0.97 -25.16 10.52
N PHE A 101 1.06 -25.85 9.38
CA PHE A 101 2.31 -26.42 8.91
C PHE A 101 2.55 -26.08 7.44
N ASN A 102 3.67 -25.39 7.22
CA ASN A 102 4.35 -25.30 5.94
C ASN A 102 4.81 -26.72 5.53
N ILE A 103 3.87 -27.56 5.08
CA ILE A 103 4.17 -28.80 4.36
C ILE A 103 4.33 -28.42 2.88
N VAL A 104 5.36 -27.62 2.63
CA VAL A 104 5.96 -27.43 1.32
C VAL A 104 7.47 -27.43 1.63
N PRO A 105 8.30 -28.28 1.01
CA PRO A 105 9.74 -28.09 1.07
C PRO A 105 10.13 -26.71 0.56
#